data_AF-A0A960UU29-F1
#
_entry.id   AF-A0A960UU29-F1
#
_cell.length_a   1.000
_cell.length_b   1.000
_cell.length_c   1.000
_cell.angle_alpha   90.00
_cell.angle_beta   90.00
_cell.angle_gamma   90.00
#
_symmetry.space_group_name_H-M   'P 1'
#
loop_
_entity.id
_entity.type
_entity.pdbx_description
1 polymer ?
#
loop_
_entity_poly.entity_id
_entity_poly.type
_entity_poly.pdbx_seq_one_letter_code
_entity_poly.pdbx_strand_id
1 'polypeptide(L)'
;AYGQEVSRTIESVRCLDRITFEQVVFSNAECEFAYRQSRFKSYDKDRYVVLSVAFRLWLKTIEEPRYEELRQALTDSPLTGPENARPEERIEALLRLRQAVIALRKKKSMVVDPNDPESKSAGSFFMNPVLPRAQMEDFRRRMAEVGLSEYPDFPSESGESYKLSAAWLVEKSGFAKGYSENGVGISSSHSLALVNRGGTTKALMQLSRKIQKRVFEFCGVWLEREPVLVGAEET
;
A
#
# COMPACT_ATOMS: atom_id res chain seq x y z
N ALA A 1 6.63 -1.33 -1.05
CA ALA A 1 5.78 -1.77 -2.18
C ALA A 1 6.46 -2.95 -2.86
N TYR A 2 5.74 -3.71 -3.71
CA TYR A 2 6.32 -4.85 -4.45
C TYR A 2 7.03 -5.89 -3.55
N GLY A 3 6.38 -6.27 -2.44
CA GLY A 3 6.91 -7.31 -1.54
C GLY A 3 7.97 -6.82 -0.54
N GLN A 4 8.30 -5.53 -0.52
CA GLN A 4 9.21 -4.92 0.46
C GLN A 4 8.55 -3.79 1.26
N GLU A 5 9.05 -3.59 2.48
CA GLU A 5 8.67 -2.53 3.41
C GLU A 5 9.92 -1.90 4.02
N VAL A 6 9.85 -0.61 4.35
CA VAL A 6 10.99 0.13 4.93
C VAL A 6 11.41 -0.42 6.28
N SER A 7 10.49 -1.03 7.03
CA SER A 7 10.76 -1.68 8.32
C SER A 7 11.83 -2.76 8.26
N ARG A 8 12.09 -3.36 7.09
CA ARG A 8 13.15 -4.37 6.94
C ARG A 8 14.56 -3.79 6.95
N THR A 9 14.70 -2.51 6.59
CA THR A 9 16.00 -1.86 6.40
C THR A 9 16.22 -0.68 7.34
N ILE A 10 15.16 -0.08 7.90
CA ILE A 10 15.32 0.96 8.91
C ILE A 10 16.08 0.38 10.10
N GLU A 11 17.17 1.03 10.51
CA GLU A 11 17.93 0.68 11.70
C GLU A 11 17.50 1.55 12.88
N SER A 12 17.36 2.85 12.65
CA SER A 12 16.89 3.81 13.65
C SER A 12 16.14 4.98 13.03
N VAL A 13 15.29 5.60 13.85
CA VAL A 13 14.53 6.81 13.52
C VAL A 13 14.82 7.85 14.59
N ARG A 14 15.41 8.97 14.18
CA ARG A 14 15.66 10.11 15.06
C ARG A 14 14.49 11.09 14.93
N CYS A 15 13.92 11.46 16.07
CA CYS A 15 12.75 12.32 16.17
C CYS A 15 12.99 13.49 17.12
N LEU A 16 12.24 14.57 16.92
CA LEU A 16 11.99 15.61 17.91
C LEU A 16 10.71 15.26 18.67
N ASP A 17 10.76 15.21 20.00
CA ASP A 17 9.55 15.14 20.83
C ASP A 17 8.92 16.53 20.93
N ARG A 18 7.66 16.69 20.51
CA ARG A 18 6.96 17.98 20.54
C ARG A 18 6.55 18.43 21.94
N ILE A 19 6.60 17.54 22.92
CA ILE A 19 6.28 17.85 24.32
C ILE A 19 7.52 18.38 25.04
N THR A 20 8.65 17.67 24.93
CA THR A 20 9.89 18.02 25.65
C THR A 20 10.83 18.89 24.84
N PHE A 21 10.64 18.97 23.52
CA PHE A 21 11.57 19.59 22.56
C PHE A 21 12.96 18.94 22.50
N GLU A 22 13.10 17.72 23.03
CA GLU A 22 14.34 16.97 22.99
C GLU A 22 14.38 16.02 21.79
N GLN A 23 15.60 15.69 21.36
CA GLN A 23 15.80 14.65 20.35
C GLN A 23 15.82 13.28 20.99
N VAL A 24 15.09 12.35 20.40
CA VAL A 24 15.05 10.94 20.78
C VAL A 24 15.38 10.08 19.58
N VAL A 25 16.04 8.94 19.80
CA VAL A 25 16.32 7.95 18.76
C VAL A 25 15.60 6.67 19.11
N PHE A 26 14.75 6.22 18.22
CA PHE A 26 14.08 4.92 18.30
C PHE A 26 14.84 3.90 17.46
N SER A 27 15.14 2.75 18.02
CA SER A 27 15.55 1.56 17.28
C SER A 27 14.41 1.04 16.38
N ASN A 28 14.74 0.17 15.44
CA ASN A 28 13.74 -0.52 14.61
C ASN A 28 12.64 -1.20 15.45
N ALA A 29 13.03 -1.94 16.50
CA ALA A 29 12.10 -2.65 17.36
C ALA A 29 11.18 -1.67 18.11
N GLU A 30 11.74 -0.57 18.63
CA GLU A 30 10.96 0.46 19.33
C GLU A 30 10.03 1.23 18.41
N CYS A 31 10.19 1.20 17.08
CA CYS A 31 9.25 1.83 16.15
C CYS A 31 7.95 1.04 15.98
N GLU A 32 7.92 -0.23 16.41
CA GLU A 32 6.77 -1.14 16.36
C GLU A 32 6.09 -1.17 14.98
N PHE A 33 6.90 -1.35 13.92
CA PHE A 33 6.38 -1.40 12.56
C PHE A 33 5.48 -2.62 12.32
N ALA A 34 4.36 -2.37 11.65
CA ALA A 34 3.47 -3.39 11.12
C ALA A 34 2.93 -2.93 9.74
N TYR A 35 2.09 -3.74 9.10
CA TYR A 35 1.52 -3.40 7.79
C TYR A 35 0.79 -2.04 7.85
N ARG A 36 1.37 -1.02 7.20
CA ARG A 36 0.88 0.37 7.19
C ARG A 36 0.69 1.00 8.58
N GLN A 37 1.40 0.48 9.58
CA GLN A 37 1.30 0.91 10.98
C GLN A 37 2.68 1.05 11.62
N SER A 38 2.75 1.91 12.63
CA SER A 38 3.91 2.12 13.51
C SER A 38 3.43 2.82 14.77
N ARG A 39 4.26 2.87 15.81
CA ARG A 39 3.96 3.67 17.02
C ARG A 39 3.57 5.12 16.70
N PHE A 40 4.22 5.71 15.69
CA PHE A 40 4.03 7.09 15.27
C PHE A 40 2.67 7.34 14.60
N LYS A 41 2.01 6.27 14.13
CA LYS A 41 0.66 6.30 13.57
C LYS A 41 -0.41 5.88 14.61
N SER A 42 0.00 5.19 15.69
CA SER A 42 -0.89 4.67 16.73
C SER A 42 -0.91 5.55 17.98
N TYR A 43 -0.34 5.11 19.10
CA TYR A 43 -0.46 5.76 20.40
C TYR A 43 0.44 7.00 20.56
N ASP A 44 1.49 7.14 19.74
CA ASP A 44 2.33 8.34 19.69
C ASP A 44 1.95 9.29 18.54
N LYS A 45 0.74 9.13 18.00
CA LYS A 45 0.23 9.99 16.94
C LYS A 45 0.36 11.47 17.34
N ASP A 46 0.89 12.26 16.40
CA ASP A 46 1.12 13.70 16.53
C ASP A 46 2.14 14.12 17.60
N ARG A 47 2.83 13.20 18.29
CA ARG A 47 3.84 13.56 19.30
C ARG A 47 5.22 13.84 18.72
N TYR A 48 5.67 13.04 17.77
CA TYR A 48 7.05 13.08 17.27
C TYR A 48 7.14 13.65 15.85
N VAL A 49 8.19 14.42 15.59
CA VAL A 49 8.59 14.84 14.22
C VAL A 49 9.83 14.06 13.81
N VAL A 50 9.74 13.25 12.75
CA VAL A 50 10.89 12.52 12.22
C VAL A 50 11.89 13.51 11.63
N LEU A 51 13.12 13.50 12.14
CA LEU A 51 14.22 14.35 11.69
C LEU A 51 15.15 13.62 10.72
N SER A 52 15.41 12.33 10.97
CA SER A 52 16.20 11.50 10.06
C SER A 52 15.91 10.02 10.26
N VAL A 53 16.16 9.23 9.22
CA VAL A 53 16.04 7.77 9.24
C VAL A 53 17.37 7.16 8.80
N ALA A 54 17.91 6.23 9.59
CA ALA A 54 19.07 5.44 9.21
C ALA A 54 18.61 4.11 8.61
N PHE A 55 19.23 3.72 7.49
CA PHE A 55 18.95 2.46 6.81
C PHE A 55 20.19 1.57 6.81
N ARG A 56 20.01 0.32 7.18
CA ARG A 56 20.99 -0.76 7.00
C ARG A 56 20.66 -1.52 5.72
N LEU A 57 21.58 -1.50 4.76
CA LEU A 57 21.43 -2.11 3.44
C LEU A 57 22.42 -3.27 3.26
N TRP A 58 22.07 -4.23 2.41
CA TRP A 58 22.94 -5.35 2.06
C TRP A 58 23.71 -5.05 0.77
N LEU A 59 25.02 -5.29 0.78
CA LEU A 59 25.91 -4.98 -0.36
C LEU A 59 26.05 -6.13 -1.37
N LYS A 60 25.78 -7.37 -0.94
CA LYS A 60 26.10 -8.57 -1.73
C LYS A 60 24.87 -9.28 -2.29
N THR A 61 23.72 -9.15 -1.63
CA THR A 61 22.54 -9.97 -1.93
C THR A 61 21.46 -9.12 -2.58
N ILE A 62 20.98 -9.56 -3.74
CA ILE A 62 19.74 -9.06 -4.35
C ILE A 62 18.71 -10.17 -4.14
N GLU A 63 17.74 -9.94 -3.26
CA GLU A 63 16.64 -10.89 -3.08
C GLU A 63 15.76 -10.93 -4.33
N GLU A 64 15.31 -12.13 -4.71
CA GLU A 64 14.30 -12.26 -5.75
C GLU A 64 13.00 -11.55 -5.33
N PRO A 65 12.32 -10.85 -6.26
CA PRO A 65 11.07 -10.18 -5.97
C PRO A 65 9.99 -11.19 -5.55
N ARG A 66 9.46 -11.01 -4.34
CA ARG A 66 8.32 -11.81 -3.83
C ARG A 66 6.98 -11.46 -4.49
N TYR A 67 6.92 -10.34 -5.20
CA TYR A 67 5.69 -9.86 -5.82
C TYR A 67 5.60 -10.35 -7.27
N GLU A 68 4.60 -11.18 -7.56
CA GLU A 68 4.52 -11.97 -8.79
C GLU A 68 4.60 -11.13 -10.07
N GLU A 69 3.86 -10.03 -10.16
CA GLU A 69 3.87 -9.15 -11.35
C GLU A 69 5.27 -8.55 -11.61
N LEU A 70 6.06 -8.31 -10.56
CA LEU A 70 7.43 -7.83 -10.69
C LEU A 70 8.38 -8.96 -11.09
N ARG A 71 8.17 -10.17 -10.55
CA ARG A 71 8.90 -11.37 -10.97
C ARG A 71 8.68 -11.64 -12.46
N GLN A 72 7.43 -11.58 -12.92
CA GLN A 72 7.05 -11.73 -14.32
C GLN A 72 7.72 -10.68 -15.21
N ALA A 73 7.73 -9.41 -14.79
CA ALA A 73 8.38 -8.31 -15.52
C ALA A 73 9.90 -8.46 -15.64
N LEU A 74 10.52 -9.36 -14.88
CA LEU A 74 11.95 -9.62 -14.84
C LEU A 74 12.33 -11.03 -15.33
N THR A 75 11.38 -11.81 -15.85
CA THR A 75 11.61 -13.20 -16.28
C THR A 75 12.74 -13.31 -17.30
N ASP A 76 12.79 -12.41 -18.27
CA ASP A 76 13.81 -12.38 -19.33
C ASP A 76 15.11 -11.68 -18.90
N SER A 77 15.21 -11.28 -17.63
CA SER A 77 16.34 -10.52 -17.08
C SER A 77 16.53 -10.84 -15.59
N PRO A 78 16.97 -12.07 -15.27
CA PRO A 78 17.16 -12.50 -13.89
C PRO A 78 18.11 -11.55 -13.13
N LEU A 79 17.75 -11.28 -11.89
CA LEU A 79 18.47 -10.35 -11.00
C LEU A 79 19.64 -11.00 -10.28
N THR A 80 19.63 -12.32 -10.17
CA THR A 80 20.68 -13.10 -9.49
C THR A 80 21.80 -13.42 -10.47
N GLY A 81 22.95 -12.78 -10.27
CA GLY A 81 24.23 -13.28 -10.77
C GLY A 81 24.82 -14.35 -9.83
N PRO A 82 25.94 -15.01 -10.18
CA PRO A 82 26.64 -15.91 -9.26
C PRO A 82 26.97 -15.19 -7.94
N GLU A 83 27.13 -15.93 -6.82
CA GLU A 83 27.48 -15.35 -5.50
C GLU A 83 28.72 -14.43 -5.55
N ASN A 84 29.58 -14.63 -6.56
CA ASN A 84 30.79 -13.86 -6.83
C ASN A 84 30.62 -12.78 -7.93
N ALA A 85 29.39 -12.37 -8.26
CA ALA A 85 29.15 -11.31 -9.23
C ALA A 85 29.95 -10.05 -8.90
N ARG A 86 30.49 -9.39 -9.93
CA ARG A 86 31.28 -8.17 -9.74
C ARG A 86 30.38 -7.02 -9.27
N PRO A 87 30.92 -6.00 -8.58
CA PRO A 87 30.13 -4.85 -8.13
C PRO A 87 29.30 -4.20 -9.26
N GLU A 88 29.84 -4.10 -10.47
CA GLU A 88 29.15 -3.48 -11.62
C GLU A 88 27.92 -4.29 -12.06
N GLU A 89 28.01 -5.62 -12.07
CA GLU A 89 26.90 -6.52 -12.43
C GLU A 89 25.75 -6.41 -11.43
N ARG A 90 26.07 -6.26 -10.14
CA ARG A 90 25.08 -6.03 -9.09
C ARG A 90 24.40 -4.67 -9.23
N ILE A 91 25.17 -3.62 -9.51
CA ILE A 91 24.62 -2.28 -9.75
C ILE A 91 23.64 -2.33 -10.93
N GLU A 92 24.01 -2.98 -12.03
CA GLU A 92 23.15 -3.12 -13.20
C GLU A 92 21.87 -3.91 -12.89
N ALA A 93 21.95 -5.01 -12.13
CA ALA A 93 20.78 -5.74 -11.67
C ALA A 93 19.84 -4.87 -10.81
N LEU A 94 20.38 -4.07 -9.88
CA LEU A 94 19.59 -3.13 -9.08
C LEU A 94 18.94 -2.03 -9.92
N LEU A 95 19.63 -1.51 -10.94
CA LEU A 95 19.08 -0.55 -11.89
C LEU A 95 17.93 -1.14 -12.70
N ARG A 96 18.08 -2.37 -13.22
CA ARG A 96 17.00 -3.09 -13.92
C ARG A 96 15.79 -3.34 -13.02
N LEU A 97 16.00 -3.81 -11.79
CA LEU A 97 14.93 -3.96 -10.79
C LEU A 97 14.20 -2.63 -10.55
N ARG A 98 14.95 -1.54 -10.34
CA ARG A 98 14.38 -0.20 -10.16
C ARG A 98 13.57 0.24 -11.37
N GLN A 99 14.08 0.04 -12.58
CA GLN A 99 13.39 0.39 -13.82
C GLN A 99 12.09 -0.40 -13.99
N ALA A 100 12.12 -1.72 -13.74
CA ALA A 100 10.92 -2.56 -13.78
C ALA A 100 9.85 -2.08 -12.79
N VAL A 101 10.25 -1.75 -11.55
CA VAL A 101 9.35 -1.16 -10.55
C VAL A 101 8.75 0.16 -11.03
N ILE A 102 9.57 1.07 -11.56
CA ILE A 102 9.08 2.37 -12.08
C ILE A 102 8.10 2.15 -13.24
N ALA A 103 8.40 1.25 -14.18
CA ALA A 103 7.54 0.95 -15.31
C ALA A 103 6.18 0.40 -14.86
N LEU A 104 6.16 -0.56 -13.93
CA LEU A 104 4.93 -1.10 -13.36
C LEU A 104 4.13 -0.02 -12.62
N ARG A 105 4.79 0.89 -11.90
CA ARG A 105 4.10 2.01 -11.24
C ARG A 105 3.51 2.99 -12.24
N LYS A 106 4.22 3.31 -13.34
CA LYS A 106 3.70 4.18 -14.40
C LYS A 106 2.46 3.59 -15.06
N LYS A 107 2.44 2.27 -15.33
CA LYS A 107 1.25 1.56 -15.84
C LYS A 107 0.03 1.70 -14.92
N LYS A 108 0.24 2.01 -13.64
CA LYS A 108 -0.81 2.18 -12.62
C LYS A 108 -1.02 3.64 -12.21
N SER A 109 -0.41 4.60 -12.89
CA SER A 109 -0.43 6.03 -12.53
C SER A 109 0.03 6.30 -11.09
N MET A 110 0.95 5.46 -10.59
CA MET A 110 1.51 5.50 -9.23
C MET A 110 2.87 6.20 -9.19
N VAL A 111 3.23 6.94 -10.22
CA VAL A 111 4.38 7.84 -10.26
C VAL A 111 3.85 9.24 -10.44
N VAL A 112 4.31 10.18 -9.61
CA VAL A 112 3.94 11.60 -9.78
C VAL A 112 4.47 12.08 -11.11
N ASP A 113 3.56 12.45 -12.01
CA ASP A 113 3.88 12.93 -13.34
C ASP A 113 2.90 14.06 -13.69
N PRO A 114 3.36 15.32 -13.82
CA PRO A 114 2.49 16.44 -14.16
C PRO A 114 1.69 16.26 -15.46
N ASN A 115 2.16 15.40 -16.36
CA ASN A 115 1.50 15.09 -17.64
C ASN A 115 0.52 13.92 -17.55
N ASP A 116 0.51 13.18 -16.43
CA ASP A 116 -0.47 12.13 -16.16
C ASP A 116 -1.58 12.68 -15.25
N PRO A 117 -2.78 13.00 -15.78
CA PRO A 117 -3.88 13.49 -14.95
C PRO A 117 -4.35 12.46 -13.91
N GLU A 118 -4.09 11.17 -14.15
CA GLU A 118 -4.44 10.08 -13.24
C GLU A 118 -3.46 9.97 -12.07
N SER A 119 -2.31 10.65 -12.14
CA SER A 119 -1.34 10.74 -11.02
C SER A 119 -1.78 11.72 -9.92
N LYS A 120 -2.86 12.50 -10.13
CA LYS A 120 -3.47 13.40 -9.13
C LYS A 120 -4.27 12.63 -8.08
N SER A 121 -3.58 11.79 -7.33
CA SER A 121 -4.11 10.95 -6.26
C SER A 121 -3.23 11.01 -5.01
N ALA A 122 -3.73 10.46 -3.90
CA ALA A 122 -2.93 10.16 -2.71
C ALA A 122 -2.39 8.71 -2.73
N GLY A 123 -2.21 8.12 -3.93
CA GLY A 123 -1.90 6.71 -4.10
C GLY A 123 -3.10 5.80 -3.85
N SER A 124 -2.87 4.58 -3.38
CA SER A 124 -3.95 3.69 -2.94
C SER A 124 -4.69 4.34 -1.78
N PHE A 125 -5.97 4.63 -1.98
CA PHE A 125 -6.80 5.34 -1.01
C PHE A 125 -7.25 4.43 0.14
N PHE A 126 -7.40 3.13 -0.12
CA PHE A 126 -7.75 2.13 0.88
C PHE A 126 -6.61 1.15 1.11
N MET A 127 -6.42 0.79 2.37
CA MET A 127 -5.53 -0.30 2.78
C MET A 127 -6.15 -1.66 2.40
N ASN A 128 -5.30 -2.65 2.15
CA ASN A 128 -5.76 -4.03 2.05
C ASN A 128 -6.21 -4.50 3.45
N PRO A 129 -7.47 -4.92 3.64
CA PRO A 129 -7.93 -5.34 4.95
C PRO A 129 -7.25 -6.65 5.35
N VAL A 130 -6.95 -6.77 6.65
CA VAL A 130 -6.39 -7.98 7.26
C VAL A 130 -7.43 -8.52 8.23
N LEU A 131 -8.00 -9.67 7.90
CA LEU A 131 -9.07 -10.29 8.66
C LEU A 131 -8.51 -11.41 9.54
N PRO A 132 -8.85 -11.45 10.84
CA PRO A 132 -8.67 -12.64 11.66
C PRO A 132 -9.48 -13.82 11.09
N ARG A 133 -9.07 -15.05 11.41
CA ARG A 133 -9.73 -16.29 10.97
C ARG A 133 -11.27 -16.25 11.05
N ALA A 134 -11.82 -15.83 12.18
CA ALA A 134 -13.28 -15.78 12.38
C ALA A 134 -13.99 -14.81 11.42
N GLN A 135 -13.39 -13.65 11.13
CA GLN A 135 -13.96 -12.70 10.15
C GLN A 135 -13.80 -13.21 8.72
N MET A 136 -12.71 -13.93 8.44
CA MET A 136 -12.52 -14.55 7.14
C MET A 136 -13.61 -15.59 6.86
N GLU A 137 -14.03 -16.39 7.86
CA GLU A 137 -15.13 -17.36 7.70
C GLU A 137 -16.46 -16.69 7.34
N ASP A 138 -16.82 -15.57 7.98
CA ASP A 138 -17.99 -14.77 7.59
C ASP A 138 -17.87 -14.24 6.16
N PHE A 139 -16.71 -13.70 5.80
CA PHE A 139 -16.42 -13.24 4.44
C PHE A 139 -16.64 -14.37 3.41
N ARG A 140 -16.07 -15.56 3.65
CA ARG A 140 -16.20 -16.72 2.74
C ARG A 140 -17.65 -17.13 2.55
N ARG A 141 -18.45 -17.15 3.64
CA ARG A 141 -19.87 -17.46 3.58
C ARG A 141 -20.63 -16.45 2.69
N ARG A 142 -20.42 -15.14 2.92
CA ARG A 142 -21.06 -14.09 2.11
C ARG A 142 -20.65 -14.16 0.64
N MET A 143 -19.38 -14.44 0.34
CA MET A 143 -18.93 -14.60 -1.05
C MET A 143 -19.58 -15.81 -1.72
N ALA A 144 -19.75 -16.93 -1.02
CA ALA A 144 -20.46 -18.09 -1.53
C ALA A 144 -21.95 -17.81 -1.83
N GLU A 145 -22.63 -17.03 -0.97
CA GLU A 145 -24.03 -16.61 -1.16
C GLU A 145 -24.24 -15.81 -2.45
N VAL A 146 -23.23 -15.04 -2.89
CA VAL A 146 -23.25 -14.28 -4.15
C VAL A 146 -22.57 -15.01 -5.31
N GLY A 147 -22.27 -16.31 -5.15
CA GLY A 147 -21.70 -17.15 -6.20
C GLY A 147 -20.22 -16.89 -6.53
N LEU A 148 -19.46 -16.29 -5.60
CA LEU A 148 -18.03 -16.03 -5.76
C LEU A 148 -17.20 -17.00 -4.90
N SER A 149 -16.54 -17.95 -5.57
CA SER A 149 -15.66 -18.94 -4.92
C SER A 149 -14.17 -18.56 -4.98
N GLU A 150 -13.78 -17.63 -5.85
CA GLU A 150 -12.40 -17.21 -6.04
C GLU A 150 -12.22 -15.72 -5.71
N TYR A 151 -11.26 -15.42 -4.84
CA TYR A 151 -10.88 -14.08 -4.44
C TYR A 151 -9.40 -14.05 -4.04
N PRO A 152 -8.68 -12.94 -4.23
CA PRO A 152 -7.28 -12.84 -3.83
C PRO A 152 -7.17 -12.65 -2.31
N ASP A 153 -6.86 -13.74 -1.60
CA ASP A 153 -6.44 -13.73 -0.20
C ASP A 153 -4.97 -14.13 -0.06
N PHE A 154 -4.33 -13.61 1.00
CA PHE A 154 -2.94 -13.88 1.32
C PHE A 154 -2.86 -14.22 2.81
N PRO A 155 -2.79 -15.51 3.18
CA PRO A 155 -2.66 -15.90 4.58
C PRO A 155 -1.33 -15.40 5.17
N SER A 156 -1.37 -15.05 6.44
CA SER A 156 -0.17 -14.85 7.27
C SER A 156 0.58 -16.18 7.47
N GLU A 157 1.84 -16.11 7.88
CA GLU A 157 2.67 -17.30 8.12
C GLU A 157 2.07 -18.25 9.17
N SER A 158 1.38 -17.72 10.19
CA SER A 158 0.66 -18.51 11.18
C SER A 158 -0.70 -19.04 10.70
N GLY A 159 -1.22 -18.49 9.59
CA GLY A 159 -2.58 -18.78 9.10
C GLY A 159 -3.71 -18.20 9.95
N GLU A 160 -3.41 -17.35 10.95
CA GLU A 160 -4.40 -16.77 11.86
C GLU A 160 -5.05 -15.49 11.34
N SER A 161 -4.44 -14.87 10.34
CA SER A 161 -5.01 -13.73 9.62
C SER A 161 -4.82 -13.83 8.11
N TYR A 162 -5.73 -13.21 7.37
CA TYR A 162 -5.81 -13.22 5.91
C TYR A 162 -5.88 -11.80 5.40
N LYS A 163 -4.94 -11.41 4.54
CA LYS A 163 -4.99 -10.13 3.85
C LYS A 163 -5.76 -10.26 2.54
N LEU A 164 -6.77 -9.44 2.34
CA LEU A 164 -7.55 -9.43 1.08
C LEU A 164 -7.11 -8.29 0.16
N SER A 165 -7.32 -8.47 -1.16
CA SER A 165 -7.13 -7.38 -2.12
C SER A 165 -8.28 -6.36 -2.04
N ALA A 166 -8.02 -5.18 -1.47
CA ALA A 166 -9.00 -4.08 -1.47
C ALA A 166 -9.41 -3.67 -2.89
N ALA A 167 -8.48 -3.73 -3.85
CA ALA A 167 -8.79 -3.39 -5.25
C ALA A 167 -9.85 -4.33 -5.84
N TRP A 168 -9.74 -5.62 -5.55
CA TRP A 168 -10.73 -6.62 -5.98
C TRP A 168 -12.08 -6.38 -5.30
N LEU A 169 -12.08 -6.10 -3.99
CA LEU A 169 -13.31 -5.80 -3.25
C LEU A 169 -14.03 -4.56 -3.80
N VAL A 170 -13.28 -3.48 -4.08
CA VAL A 170 -13.82 -2.26 -4.67
C VAL A 170 -14.44 -2.55 -6.04
N GLU A 171 -13.73 -3.23 -6.94
CA GLU A 171 -14.28 -3.57 -8.27
C GLU A 171 -15.52 -4.46 -8.18
N LYS A 172 -15.49 -5.52 -7.36
CA LYS A 172 -16.63 -6.44 -7.19
C LYS A 172 -17.84 -5.80 -6.52
N SER A 173 -17.62 -4.74 -5.75
CA SER A 173 -18.70 -3.94 -5.16
C SER A 173 -19.36 -2.95 -6.15
N GLY A 174 -18.92 -2.91 -7.41
CA GLY A 174 -19.51 -2.12 -8.49
C GLY A 174 -18.70 -0.87 -8.89
N PHE A 175 -17.49 -0.71 -8.35
CA PHE A 175 -16.63 0.45 -8.59
C PHE A 175 -15.45 0.09 -9.48
N ALA A 176 -15.68 0.04 -10.78
CA ALA A 176 -14.64 -0.26 -11.77
C ALA A 176 -13.65 0.90 -11.93
N LYS A 177 -12.47 0.59 -12.48
CA LYS A 177 -11.51 1.60 -12.95
C LYS A 177 -12.19 2.60 -13.88
N GLY A 178 -11.88 3.88 -13.72
CA GLY A 178 -12.48 4.97 -14.50
C GLY A 178 -13.84 5.46 -14.00
N TYR A 179 -14.46 4.81 -13.00
CA TYR A 179 -15.68 5.32 -12.34
C TYR A 179 -15.52 6.79 -11.96
N SER A 180 -16.51 7.63 -12.25
CA SER A 180 -16.44 9.08 -12.00
C SER A 180 -17.78 9.65 -11.57
N GLU A 181 -17.78 10.57 -10.61
CA GLU A 181 -18.94 11.37 -10.21
C GLU A 181 -18.48 12.70 -9.60
N ASN A 182 -19.22 13.79 -9.81
CA ASN A 182 -18.99 15.08 -9.15
C ASN A 182 -17.53 15.61 -9.22
N GLY A 183 -16.83 15.38 -10.34
CA GLY A 183 -15.44 15.82 -10.56
C GLY A 183 -14.38 15.01 -9.80
N VAL A 184 -14.74 13.89 -9.19
CA VAL A 184 -13.81 12.92 -8.58
C VAL A 184 -14.07 11.53 -9.17
N GLY A 185 -13.16 10.59 -8.95
CA GLY A 185 -13.39 9.23 -9.41
C GLY A 185 -12.29 8.25 -9.03
N ILE A 186 -12.38 7.07 -9.61
CA ILE A 186 -11.36 6.03 -9.54
C ILE A 186 -10.48 6.16 -10.79
N SER A 187 -9.18 5.91 -10.62
CA SER A 187 -8.26 5.94 -11.73
C SER A 187 -8.64 4.90 -12.78
N SER A 188 -8.46 5.22 -14.05
CA SER A 188 -8.56 4.24 -15.15
C SER A 188 -7.44 3.20 -15.12
N SER A 189 -6.32 3.51 -14.46
CA SER A 189 -5.13 2.66 -14.37
C SER A 189 -5.12 1.76 -13.12
N HIS A 190 -5.68 2.23 -12.00
CA HIS A 190 -5.61 1.53 -10.71
C HIS A 190 -6.82 1.75 -9.80
N SER A 191 -7.48 0.67 -9.39
CA SER A 191 -8.81 0.68 -8.76
C SER A 191 -8.83 1.19 -7.31
N LEU A 192 -7.66 1.31 -6.68
CA LEU A 192 -7.53 1.93 -5.36
C LEU A 192 -7.13 3.39 -5.42
N ALA A 193 -6.75 3.92 -6.58
CA ALA A 193 -6.40 5.33 -6.68
C ALA A 193 -7.67 6.16 -6.88
N LEU A 194 -8.04 6.95 -5.88
CA LEU A 194 -9.04 8.01 -6.07
C LEU A 194 -8.33 9.24 -6.65
N VAL A 195 -8.88 9.76 -7.73
CA VAL A 195 -8.31 10.87 -8.51
C VAL A 195 -9.23 12.09 -8.50
N ASN A 196 -8.63 13.27 -8.52
CA ASN A 196 -9.35 14.53 -8.64
C ASN A 196 -9.35 15.03 -10.09
N ARG A 197 -10.55 15.19 -10.67
CA ARG A 197 -10.82 15.68 -12.02
C ARG A 197 -11.50 17.05 -12.03
N GLY A 198 -11.23 17.89 -11.02
CA GLY A 198 -11.84 19.21 -10.83
C GLY A 198 -12.96 19.24 -9.78
N GLY A 199 -13.11 18.19 -8.99
CA GLY A 199 -14.05 18.11 -7.89
C GLY A 199 -13.53 18.72 -6.59
N THR A 200 -14.31 18.56 -5.52
CA THR A 200 -14.01 19.10 -4.19
C THR A 200 -13.59 18.00 -3.21
N THR A 201 -12.95 18.38 -2.11
CA THR A 201 -12.68 17.47 -0.99
C THR A 201 -13.95 16.79 -0.48
N LYS A 202 -15.08 17.53 -0.41
CA LYS A 202 -16.39 16.96 -0.03
C LYS A 202 -16.82 15.85 -0.97
N ALA A 203 -16.72 16.07 -2.29
CA ALA A 203 -17.05 15.07 -3.30
C ALA A 203 -16.15 13.83 -3.18
N LEU A 204 -14.84 14.02 -2.98
CA LEU A 204 -13.89 12.92 -2.79
C LEU A 204 -14.24 12.08 -1.55
N MET A 205 -14.56 12.73 -0.43
CA MET A 205 -14.92 12.05 0.80
C MET A 205 -16.25 11.31 0.70
N GLN A 206 -17.24 11.89 0.00
CA GLN A 206 -18.51 11.22 -0.29
C GLN A 206 -18.29 9.96 -1.14
N LEU A 207 -17.50 10.04 -2.22
CA LEU A 207 -17.16 8.87 -3.03
C LEU A 207 -16.45 7.80 -2.19
N SER A 208 -15.48 8.21 -1.37
CA SER A 208 -14.77 7.28 -0.47
C SER A 208 -15.74 6.56 0.49
N ARG A 209 -16.66 7.27 1.15
CA ARG A 209 -17.65 6.64 2.04
C ARG A 209 -18.63 5.74 1.28
N LYS A 210 -19.03 6.15 0.08
CA LYS A 210 -19.90 5.35 -0.80
C LYS A 210 -19.25 4.01 -1.12
N ILE A 211 -17.96 4.01 -1.45
CA ILE A 211 -17.16 2.79 -1.69
C ILE A 211 -17.09 1.94 -0.42
N GLN A 212 -16.71 2.52 0.73
CA GLN A 212 -16.63 1.79 2.01
C GLN A 212 -17.95 1.10 2.37
N LYS A 213 -19.05 1.85 2.32
CA LYS A 213 -20.40 1.34 2.60
C LYS A 213 -20.75 0.19 1.66
N ARG A 214 -20.47 0.34 0.36
CA ARG A 214 -20.85 -0.69 -0.60
C ARG A 214 -20.01 -1.96 -0.49
N VAL A 215 -18.72 -1.83 -0.21
CA VAL A 215 -17.85 -2.98 0.09
C VAL A 215 -18.33 -3.68 1.36
N PHE A 216 -18.67 -2.93 2.40
CA PHE A 216 -19.20 -3.50 3.64
C PHE A 216 -20.54 -4.24 3.44
N GLU A 217 -21.47 -3.65 2.70
CA GLU A 217 -22.74 -4.32 2.33
C GLU A 217 -22.50 -5.59 1.51
N PHE A 218 -21.50 -5.56 0.63
CA PHE A 218 -21.17 -6.68 -0.27
C PHE A 218 -20.53 -7.86 0.48
N CYS A 219 -19.60 -7.61 1.39
CA CYS A 219 -18.78 -8.69 1.96
C CYS A 219 -18.53 -8.60 3.47
N GLY A 220 -19.16 -7.65 4.17
CA GLY A 220 -18.97 -7.44 5.61
C GLY A 220 -17.64 -6.76 5.99
N VAL A 221 -16.81 -6.37 5.01
CA VAL A 221 -15.48 -5.80 5.28
C VAL A 221 -15.52 -4.28 5.16
N TRP A 222 -15.10 -3.59 6.22
CA TRP A 222 -14.91 -2.14 6.19
C TRP A 222 -13.48 -1.80 5.74
N LEU A 223 -13.36 -1.01 4.67
CA LEU A 223 -12.04 -0.60 4.16
C LEU A 223 -11.52 0.61 4.92
N GLU A 224 -10.32 0.52 5.48
CA GLU A 224 -9.63 1.65 6.10
C GLU A 224 -8.96 2.54 5.06
N ARG A 225 -9.01 3.86 5.26
CA ARG A 225 -8.29 4.82 4.42
C ARG A 225 -6.80 4.80 4.74
N GLU A 226 -5.97 4.82 3.71
CA GLU A 226 -4.51 4.98 3.87
C GLU A 226 -4.10 6.47 4.04
N PRO A 227 -4.65 7.43 3.28
CA PRO A 227 -4.28 8.84 3.41
C PRO A 227 -4.71 9.46 4.74
N VAL A 228 -3.88 10.38 5.25
CA VAL A 228 -4.22 11.21 6.42
C VAL A 228 -5.18 12.31 6.00
N LEU A 229 -6.31 12.42 6.70
CA LEU A 229 -7.24 13.54 6.53
C LEU A 229 -6.78 14.71 7.40
N VAL A 230 -6.67 15.89 6.79
CA VAL A 230 -6.31 17.14 7.48
C VAL A 230 -7.46 18.11 7.33
N GLY A 231 -8.05 18.53 8.45
CA GLY A 231 -9.14 19.53 8.46
C GLY A 231 -10.46 19.07 7.81
N ALA A 232 -10.65 17.77 7.62
CA ALA A 232 -11.91 17.19 7.13
C ALA A 232 -12.55 16.34 8.23
N GLU A 233 -13.84 16.55 8.49
CA GLU A 233 -14.59 15.76 9.48
C GLU A 233 -15.01 14.39 8.91
N GLU A 234 -14.85 13.34 9.73
CA GLU A 234 -15.49 12.05 9.52
C GLU A 234 -16.98 12.13 9.90
N THR A 235 -17.74 12.91 9.14
CA THR A 235 -19.22 12.85 9.15
C THR A 235 -19.78 11.54 8.60
#